data_AF-A0A3A0CV81-F1
#
_entry.id   AF-A0A3A0CV81-F1
#
_cell.length_a   1.000
_cell.length_b   1.000
_cell.length_c   1.000
_cell.angle_alpha   90.00
_cell.angle_beta   90.00
_cell.angle_gamma   90.00
#
_symmetry.space_group_name_H-M   'P 1'
#
loop_
_entity.id
_entity.type
_entity.pdbx_description
1 polymer ?
#
loop_
_entity_poly.entity_id
_entity_poly.type
_entity_poly.pdbx_seq_one_letter_code
_entity_poly.pdbx_strand_id
1 'polypeptide(L)'
;ISQDGTFSTMDKIPFTTGMLTVSGGGLSASARVRVSPWLPIHEDFERHREGLPPTGWIGVGGKTRVTKHDGSMVLQKLAEKGKPSPVWKMRAFATIPIPGGYTVEADLQGTLARKRFRPDMGVINSRYELILLGMQKELELARWRDEPTHALRKRMPFELKENAWYRFRLRVEPAGSKALVRGKVWLRDEAEPKDWTIEIEDPCPNPEGSPGIFVYSNGTTDKSDGAEVYIDNFRVLVNQ
;
A
#
# COMPACT_ATOMS: atom_id res chain seq x y z
N ILE A 1 22.13 21.76 -0.66
CA ILE A 1 23.28 21.01 -0.12
C ILE A 1 24.14 22.03 0.59
N SER A 2 24.43 21.83 1.87
CA SER A 2 25.29 22.71 2.67
C SER A 2 26.77 22.49 2.34
N GLN A 3 27.64 23.38 2.86
CA GLN A 3 29.08 23.34 2.60
C GLN A 3 29.78 22.06 3.09
N ASP A 4 29.19 21.35 4.04
CA ASP A 4 29.63 20.04 4.55
C ASP A 4 29.16 18.86 3.68
N GLY A 5 28.45 19.12 2.58
CA GLY A 5 27.92 18.07 1.70
C GLY A 5 26.56 17.50 2.12
N THR A 6 25.91 18.06 3.15
CA THR A 6 24.61 17.57 3.60
C THR A 6 23.48 18.05 2.66
N PHE A 7 22.73 17.12 2.09
CA PHE A 7 21.48 17.42 1.39
C PHE A 7 20.33 17.46 2.41
N SER A 8 19.67 18.62 2.53
CA SER A 8 18.45 18.78 3.31
C SER A 8 17.28 19.04 2.37
N THR A 9 16.18 18.33 2.61
CA THR A 9 14.90 18.55 1.95
C THR A 9 14.14 19.70 2.60
N MET A 10 13.19 20.32 1.91
CA MET A 10 12.23 21.23 2.56
C MET A 10 11.30 20.46 3.51
N ASP A 11 10.79 21.11 4.55
CA ASP A 11 10.04 20.46 5.64
C ASP A 11 8.71 19.79 5.22
N LYS A 12 8.17 20.12 4.04
CA LYS A 12 6.88 19.62 3.54
C LYS A 12 6.98 19.18 2.08
N ILE A 13 7.89 18.26 1.79
CA ILE A 13 8.05 17.72 0.42
C ILE A 13 7.03 16.60 0.16
N PRO A 14 6.26 16.66 -0.95
CA PRO A 14 5.47 15.53 -1.44
C PRO A 14 6.39 14.40 -1.92
N PHE A 15 5.86 13.20 -2.13
CA PHE A 15 6.65 12.07 -2.62
C PHE A 15 7.47 12.42 -3.88
N THR A 16 8.80 12.39 -3.76
CA THR A 16 9.71 12.85 -4.82
C THR A 16 10.78 11.80 -5.08
N THR A 17 11.18 11.65 -6.35
CA THR A 17 12.33 10.85 -6.75
C THR A 17 13.13 11.63 -7.80
N GLY A 18 14.46 11.53 -7.77
CA GLY A 18 15.30 12.23 -8.72
C GLY A 18 16.73 11.72 -8.74
N MET A 19 17.53 12.27 -9.65
CA MET A 19 18.98 12.11 -9.66
C MET A 19 19.60 13.34 -9.00
N LEU A 20 20.40 13.12 -7.96
CA LEU A 20 21.25 14.13 -7.36
C LEU A 20 22.63 14.01 -8.00
N THR A 21 23.06 15.04 -8.72
CA THR A 21 24.41 15.12 -9.30
C THR A 21 25.19 16.21 -8.58
N VAL A 22 26.38 15.85 -8.08
CA VAL A 22 27.31 16.76 -7.42
C VAL A 22 28.58 16.83 -8.25
N SER A 23 29.07 18.04 -8.51
CA SER A 23 30.29 18.29 -9.28
C SER A 23 31.25 19.17 -8.48
N GLY A 24 32.54 18.80 -8.43
CA GLY A 24 33.57 19.53 -7.71
C GLY A 24 34.98 19.00 -8.02
N GLY A 25 35.97 19.90 -8.13
CA GLY A 25 37.35 19.51 -8.43
C GLY A 25 37.54 18.76 -9.76
N GLY A 26 36.68 19.01 -10.75
CA GLY A 26 36.69 18.29 -12.03
C GLY A 26 36.05 16.89 -11.99
N LEU A 27 35.57 16.45 -10.83
CA LEU A 27 34.87 15.19 -10.65
C LEU A 27 33.36 15.41 -10.61
N SER A 28 32.61 14.39 -11.01
CA SER A 28 31.15 14.36 -10.89
C SER A 28 30.71 13.02 -10.32
N ALA A 29 29.77 13.06 -9.38
CA ALA A 29 29.13 11.89 -8.81
C ALA A 29 27.61 12.05 -8.87
N SER A 30 26.90 10.96 -9.12
CA SER A 30 25.44 10.96 -9.18
C SER A 30 24.84 9.87 -8.31
N ALA A 31 23.76 10.18 -7.60
CA ALA A 31 23.01 9.24 -6.79
C ALA A 31 21.51 9.41 -7.04
N ARG A 32 20.77 8.30 -7.12
CA ARG A 32 19.31 8.37 -7.16
C ARG A 32 18.79 8.57 -5.74
N VAL A 33 18.04 9.64 -5.54
CA VAL A 33 17.47 10.02 -4.23
C VAL A 33 15.96 9.90 -4.29
N ARG A 34 15.39 9.61 -3.13
CA ARG A 34 13.97 9.53 -2.87
C ARG A 34 13.65 10.27 -1.59
N VAL A 35 12.56 11.01 -1.61
CA VAL A 35 12.03 11.73 -0.45
C VAL A 35 10.61 11.24 -0.21
N SER A 36 10.36 10.78 1.00
CA SER A 36 9.03 10.42 1.49
C SER A 36 8.64 11.37 2.62
N PRO A 37 7.40 11.87 2.67
CA PRO A 37 6.92 12.73 3.76
C PRO A 37 6.90 11.98 5.10
N TRP A 38 7.00 12.74 6.19
CA TRP A 38 6.74 12.23 7.54
C TRP A 38 5.24 12.22 7.84
N LEU A 39 4.83 11.51 8.90
CA LEU A 39 3.42 11.47 9.30
C LEU A 39 2.93 12.86 9.76
N PRO A 40 1.68 13.26 9.43
CA PRO A 40 0.69 12.52 8.66
C PRO A 40 0.92 12.58 7.14
N ILE A 41 0.54 11.52 6.43
CA ILE A 41 0.65 11.39 4.97
C ILE A 41 -0.74 11.39 4.35
N HIS A 42 -0.89 12.09 3.22
CA HIS A 42 -2.03 11.97 2.31
C HIS A 42 -1.52 11.95 0.86
N GLU A 43 -1.88 10.92 0.11
CA GLU A 43 -1.59 10.75 -1.31
C GLU A 43 -2.88 10.42 -2.06
N ASP A 44 -3.28 11.34 -2.93
CA ASP A 44 -4.45 11.27 -3.82
C ASP A 44 -4.04 11.06 -5.29
N PHE A 45 -2.74 10.92 -5.56
CA PHE A 45 -2.13 10.70 -6.87
C PHE A 45 -2.31 11.81 -7.91
N GLU A 46 -3.02 12.90 -7.59
CA GLU A 46 -3.32 14.03 -8.49
C GLU A 46 -2.08 14.78 -8.95
N ARG A 47 -1.00 14.73 -8.18
CA ARG A 47 0.27 15.42 -8.49
C ARG A 47 1.21 14.60 -9.37
N HIS A 48 0.89 13.33 -9.62
CA HIS A 48 1.73 12.48 -10.44
C HIS A 48 1.39 12.60 -11.92
N ARG A 49 2.38 12.28 -12.76
CA ARG A 49 2.19 12.24 -14.21
C ARG A 49 1.44 10.98 -14.61
N GLU A 50 0.38 11.15 -15.37
CA GLU A 50 -0.37 10.05 -15.99
C GLU A 50 0.54 9.14 -16.82
N GLY A 51 0.28 7.84 -16.77
CA GLY A 51 0.99 6.79 -17.49
C GLY A 51 2.29 6.32 -16.81
N LEU A 52 2.74 6.96 -15.73
CA LEU A 52 3.95 6.58 -15.00
C LEU A 52 3.64 6.03 -13.60
N PRO A 53 4.51 5.18 -13.02
CA PRO A 53 4.42 4.82 -11.61
C PRO A 53 4.52 6.07 -10.70
N PRO A 54 3.91 6.05 -9.51
CA PRO A 54 3.96 7.16 -8.57
C PRO A 54 5.40 7.36 -8.07
N THR A 55 5.85 8.60 -8.05
CA THR A 55 7.18 8.97 -7.55
C THR A 55 7.28 8.72 -6.05
N GLY A 56 8.46 8.39 -5.53
CA GLY A 56 8.66 8.20 -4.08
C GLY A 56 8.24 6.83 -3.52
N TRP A 57 7.41 6.06 -4.22
CA TRP A 57 6.94 4.76 -3.74
C TRP A 57 7.89 3.59 -4.05
N ILE A 58 8.05 2.65 -3.11
CA ILE A 58 8.87 1.43 -3.28
C ILE A 58 7.96 0.34 -3.84
N GLY A 59 8.47 -0.52 -4.73
CA GLY A 59 7.73 -1.71 -5.19
C GLY A 59 6.66 -1.47 -6.28
N VAL A 60 6.60 -0.25 -6.84
CA VAL A 60 5.59 0.16 -7.84
C VAL A 60 6.05 0.05 -9.29
N GLY A 61 7.37 0.04 -9.53
CA GLY A 61 7.96 0.08 -10.88
C GLY A 61 7.64 -1.17 -11.71
N GLY A 62 7.20 -0.97 -12.94
CA GLY A 62 6.83 -2.05 -13.87
C GLY A 62 5.57 -2.83 -13.49
N LYS A 63 4.88 -2.43 -12.41
CA LYS A 63 3.66 -3.07 -11.91
C LYS A 63 2.46 -2.13 -11.91
N THR A 64 2.70 -0.82 -11.98
CA THR A 64 1.67 0.19 -11.79
C THR A 64 1.81 1.33 -12.77
N ARG A 65 0.75 2.12 -12.90
CA ARG A 65 0.76 3.45 -13.50
C ARG A 65 -0.28 4.32 -12.80
N VAL A 66 -0.06 5.63 -12.79
CA VAL A 66 -1.08 6.60 -12.44
C VAL A 66 -1.96 6.85 -13.67
N THR A 67 -3.28 6.85 -13.51
CA THR A 67 -4.25 6.95 -14.61
C THR A 67 -5.52 7.68 -14.17
N LYS A 68 -6.27 8.26 -15.11
CA LYS A 68 -7.63 8.70 -14.81
C LYS A 68 -8.56 7.51 -14.62
N HIS A 69 -9.39 7.57 -13.58
CA HIS A 69 -10.46 6.60 -13.31
C HIS A 69 -11.55 7.29 -12.48
N ASP A 70 -12.82 7.12 -12.85
CA ASP A 70 -13.97 7.77 -12.19
C ASP A 70 -13.84 9.30 -12.00
N GLY A 71 -13.10 9.99 -12.87
CA GLY A 71 -12.92 11.44 -12.86
C GLY A 71 -11.75 11.97 -12.01
N SER A 72 -11.02 11.09 -11.32
CA SER A 72 -9.83 11.40 -10.50
C SER A 72 -8.58 10.70 -11.04
N MET A 73 -7.40 11.19 -10.66
CA MET A 73 -6.15 10.46 -10.85
C MET A 73 -6.02 9.38 -9.76
N VAL A 74 -5.74 8.14 -10.16
CA VAL A 74 -5.59 7.02 -9.23
C VAL A 74 -4.34 6.22 -9.56
N LEU A 75 -3.86 5.44 -8.60
CA LEU A 75 -2.84 4.43 -8.85
C LEU A 75 -3.49 3.13 -9.33
N GLN A 76 -3.20 2.73 -10.58
CA GLN A 76 -3.63 1.45 -11.14
C GLN A 76 -2.54 0.40 -10.98
N LYS A 77 -2.87 -0.72 -10.34
CA LYS A 77 -2.10 -1.96 -10.38
C LYS A 77 -2.44 -2.74 -11.65
N LEU A 78 -1.46 -2.83 -12.54
CA LEU A 78 -1.56 -3.52 -13.83
C LEU A 78 -1.60 -5.04 -13.64
N ALA A 79 -2.31 -5.72 -14.53
CA ALA A 79 -2.49 -7.17 -14.51
C ALA A 79 -2.21 -7.83 -15.87
N GLU A 80 -1.27 -7.28 -16.63
CA GLU A 80 -0.94 -7.67 -18.01
C GLU A 80 -0.37 -9.09 -18.13
N LYS A 81 -0.82 -9.81 -19.15
CA LYS A 81 -0.28 -11.12 -19.54
C LYS A 81 1.17 -11.05 -20.00
N GLY A 82 1.86 -12.19 -19.94
CA GLY A 82 3.22 -12.34 -20.45
C GLY A 82 4.30 -11.63 -19.62
N LYS A 83 3.93 -11.06 -18.47
CA LYS A 83 4.86 -10.53 -17.48
C LYS A 83 5.24 -11.63 -16.47
N PRO A 84 6.46 -11.61 -15.93
CA PRO A 84 6.91 -12.65 -15.00
C PRO A 84 6.08 -12.63 -13.71
N SER A 85 5.84 -13.81 -13.12
CA SER A 85 4.95 -13.97 -11.95
C SER A 85 5.19 -13.02 -10.77
N PRO A 86 6.43 -12.55 -10.46
CA PRO A 86 6.64 -11.59 -9.38
C PRO A 86 5.97 -10.22 -9.57
N VAL A 87 5.56 -9.85 -10.80
CA VAL A 87 4.82 -8.58 -11.02
C VAL A 87 3.31 -8.71 -10.77
N TRP A 88 2.78 -9.94 -10.74
CA TRP A 88 1.36 -10.16 -10.45
C TRP A 88 1.04 -9.81 -8.99
N LYS A 89 2.03 -9.95 -8.09
CA LYS A 89 1.99 -9.47 -6.70
C LYS A 89 2.70 -8.13 -6.54
N MET A 90 2.08 -7.23 -5.78
CA MET A 90 2.63 -5.94 -5.39
C MET A 90 2.58 -5.80 -3.87
N ARG A 91 3.74 -5.47 -3.30
CA ARG A 91 3.85 -4.81 -2.00
C ARG A 91 4.49 -3.46 -2.25
N ALA A 92 3.66 -2.42 -2.20
CA ALA A 92 4.10 -1.05 -2.41
C ALA A 92 4.22 -0.35 -1.06
N PHE A 93 5.30 0.38 -0.84
CA PHE A 93 5.57 1.08 0.42
C PHE A 93 5.75 2.56 0.19
N ALA A 94 5.11 3.37 1.03
CA ALA A 94 5.19 4.81 0.94
C ALA A 94 6.50 5.34 1.52
N THR A 95 6.97 4.77 2.63
CA THR A 95 8.14 5.29 3.35
C THR A 95 9.20 4.21 3.58
N ILE A 96 10.33 4.60 4.14
CA ILE A 96 11.19 3.68 4.90
C ILE A 96 10.43 3.13 6.11
N PRO A 97 10.89 2.06 6.78
CA PRO A 97 10.31 1.66 8.07
C PRO A 97 10.29 2.84 9.04
N ILE A 98 9.16 3.03 9.71
CA ILE A 98 8.96 4.05 10.76
C ILE A 98 8.46 3.38 12.04
N PRO A 99 8.65 4.01 13.22
CA PRO A 99 8.11 3.50 14.47
C PRO A 99 6.59 3.25 14.37
N GLY A 100 6.11 2.18 15.01
CA GLY A 100 4.69 1.84 15.09
C GLY A 100 3.86 2.86 15.87
N GLY A 101 2.55 2.63 15.97
CA GLY A 101 1.61 3.57 16.59
C GLY A 101 0.95 4.52 15.59
N TYR A 102 0.69 4.03 14.38
CA TYR A 102 0.01 4.75 13.32
C TYR A 102 -1.11 3.92 12.71
N THR A 103 -1.96 4.58 11.91
CA THR A 103 -3.08 4.00 11.17
C THR A 103 -2.86 4.21 9.68
N VAL A 104 -3.15 3.19 8.86
CA VAL A 104 -3.11 3.27 7.40
C VAL A 104 -4.53 3.15 6.87
N GLU A 105 -4.88 4.07 5.97
CA GLU A 105 -6.14 4.05 5.23
C GLU A 105 -5.88 4.15 3.73
N ALA A 106 -6.75 3.55 2.94
CA ALA A 106 -6.76 3.71 1.49
C ALA A 106 -8.12 3.28 0.92
N ASP A 107 -8.47 3.87 -0.22
CA ASP A 107 -9.59 3.42 -1.04
C ASP A 107 -9.06 2.47 -2.11
N LEU A 108 -9.67 1.29 -2.24
CA LEU A 108 -9.30 0.28 -3.22
C LEU A 108 -10.54 -0.25 -3.95
N GLN A 109 -10.43 -0.38 -5.27
CA GLN A 109 -11.44 -0.99 -6.13
C GLN A 109 -10.80 -2.09 -7.00
N GLY A 110 -11.31 -3.31 -6.89
CA GLY A 110 -10.87 -4.44 -7.71
C GLY A 110 -11.78 -4.71 -8.89
N THR A 111 -11.20 -5.02 -10.06
CA THR A 111 -11.96 -5.43 -11.25
C THR A 111 -12.17 -6.95 -11.29
N LEU A 112 -13.10 -7.40 -12.14
CA LEU A 112 -13.35 -8.82 -12.38
C LEU A 112 -12.70 -9.27 -13.68
N ALA A 113 -11.76 -10.21 -13.60
CA ALA A 113 -11.14 -10.82 -14.78
C ALA A 113 -11.81 -12.15 -15.15
N ARG A 114 -12.08 -12.33 -16.44
CA ARG A 114 -12.69 -13.55 -17.03
C ARG A 114 -13.93 -14.04 -16.25
N LYS A 115 -14.73 -13.11 -15.74
CA LYS A 115 -15.97 -13.34 -14.97
C LYS A 115 -15.81 -14.16 -13.68
N ARG A 116 -14.57 -14.39 -13.22
CA ARG A 116 -14.30 -15.28 -12.08
C ARG A 116 -13.24 -14.74 -11.14
N PHE A 117 -12.15 -14.22 -11.69
CA PHE A 117 -10.98 -13.86 -10.90
C PHE A 117 -11.15 -12.49 -10.28
N ARG A 118 -11.12 -12.48 -8.95
CA ARG A 118 -11.15 -11.28 -8.12
C ARG A 118 -9.77 -11.07 -7.53
N PRO A 119 -9.25 -9.84 -7.44
CA PRO A 119 -7.91 -9.60 -6.92
C PRO A 119 -7.91 -9.80 -5.39
N ASP A 120 -6.73 -10.04 -4.83
CA ASP A 120 -6.52 -9.80 -3.42
C ASP A 120 -6.01 -8.38 -3.25
N MET A 121 -6.55 -7.63 -2.30
CA MET A 121 -6.21 -6.21 -2.15
C MET A 121 -6.31 -5.77 -0.70
N GLY A 122 -5.45 -4.85 -0.27
CA GLY A 122 -5.43 -4.41 1.11
C GLY A 122 -4.32 -3.43 1.47
N VAL A 123 -4.21 -3.14 2.76
CA VAL A 123 -3.26 -2.19 3.33
C VAL A 123 -2.26 -2.90 4.24
N ILE A 124 -1.09 -2.29 4.38
CA ILE A 124 0.03 -2.78 5.20
C ILE A 124 0.34 -1.71 6.26
N ASN A 125 0.45 -2.11 7.52
CA ASN A 125 0.83 -1.25 8.65
C ASN A 125 1.74 -2.03 9.60
N SER A 126 2.94 -1.52 9.91
CA SER A 126 3.87 -2.15 10.86
C SER A 126 4.09 -3.65 10.56
N ARG A 127 4.21 -3.99 9.27
CA ARG A 127 4.29 -5.35 8.70
C ARG A 127 3.01 -6.18 8.77
N TYR A 128 2.01 -5.79 9.57
CA TYR A 128 0.67 -6.38 9.52
C TYR A 128 -0.01 -6.07 8.19
N GLU A 129 -0.78 -7.02 7.69
CA GLU A 129 -1.52 -6.92 6.43
C GLU A 129 -3.02 -7.13 6.71
N LEU A 130 -3.84 -6.18 6.29
CA LEU A 130 -5.30 -6.31 6.24
C LEU A 130 -5.71 -6.43 4.77
N ILE A 131 -6.09 -7.64 4.36
CA ILE A 131 -6.28 -7.98 2.95
C ILE A 131 -7.64 -8.66 2.74
N LEU A 132 -8.40 -8.18 1.77
CA LEU A 132 -9.49 -8.94 1.18
C LEU A 132 -8.93 -9.98 0.21
N LEU A 133 -9.22 -11.24 0.48
CA LEU A 133 -8.91 -12.40 -0.35
C LEU A 133 -10.05 -12.61 -1.35
N GLY A 134 -9.92 -12.04 -2.55
CA GLY A 134 -11.03 -11.98 -3.50
C GLY A 134 -11.51 -13.35 -3.97
N MET A 135 -10.60 -14.31 -4.12
CA MET A 135 -10.94 -15.67 -4.56
C MET A 135 -11.51 -16.53 -3.44
N GLN A 136 -11.06 -16.32 -2.20
CA GLN A 136 -11.47 -17.07 -1.03
C GLN A 136 -12.73 -16.47 -0.38
N LYS A 137 -13.07 -15.22 -0.70
CA LYS A 137 -14.17 -14.46 -0.10
C LYS A 137 -13.99 -14.30 1.42
N GLU A 138 -12.78 -13.94 1.82
CA GLU A 138 -12.40 -13.75 3.21
C GLU A 138 -11.71 -12.40 3.41
N LEU A 139 -11.96 -11.75 4.55
CA LEU A 139 -11.09 -10.71 5.07
C LEU A 139 -10.06 -11.35 5.98
N GLU A 140 -8.78 -11.10 5.72
CA GLU A 140 -7.66 -11.59 6.51
C GLU A 140 -6.92 -10.44 7.19
N LEU A 141 -6.64 -10.61 8.48
CA LEU A 141 -5.69 -9.80 9.24
C LEU A 141 -4.54 -10.69 9.71
N ALA A 142 -3.30 -10.38 9.33
CA ALA A 142 -2.13 -11.18 9.65
C ALA A 142 -0.88 -10.33 9.93
N ARG A 143 0.06 -10.83 10.74
CA ARG A 143 1.35 -10.16 11.01
C ARG A 143 2.32 -10.17 9.83
N TRP A 144 2.29 -11.21 9.02
CA TRP A 144 2.97 -11.32 7.73
C TRP A 144 2.41 -12.57 7.04
N ARG A 145 1.83 -12.43 5.84
CA ARG A 145 1.15 -13.55 5.17
C ARG A 145 2.07 -14.72 4.80
N ASP A 146 3.35 -14.44 4.54
CA ASP A 146 4.33 -15.45 4.13
C ASP A 146 4.95 -16.18 5.35
N GLU A 147 4.62 -15.77 6.58
CA GLU A 147 4.95 -16.49 7.81
C GLU A 147 4.13 -17.81 7.89
N PRO A 148 4.65 -18.89 8.52
CA PRO A 148 3.93 -20.15 8.67
C PRO A 148 2.47 -19.99 9.08
N THR A 149 1.60 -20.90 8.64
CA THR A 149 0.14 -20.85 8.88
C THR A 149 -0.27 -20.77 10.36
N HIS A 150 0.61 -21.20 11.28
CA HIS A 150 0.43 -21.08 12.73
C HIS A 150 0.78 -19.68 13.30
N ALA A 151 1.22 -18.75 12.46
CA ALA A 151 1.47 -17.37 12.84
C ALA A 151 0.17 -16.62 13.16
N LEU A 152 0.34 -15.43 13.74
CA LEU A 152 -0.75 -14.57 14.15
C LEU A 152 -1.61 -14.13 12.94
N ARG A 153 -2.76 -14.78 12.78
CA ARG A 153 -3.69 -14.63 11.65
C ARG A 153 -5.13 -14.83 12.12
N LYS A 154 -6.03 -13.97 11.65
CA LYS A 154 -7.49 -14.12 11.78
C LYS A 154 -8.14 -13.91 10.43
N ARG A 155 -9.19 -14.67 10.17
CA ARG A 155 -9.99 -14.59 8.94
C ARG A 155 -11.47 -14.59 9.28
N MET A 156 -12.25 -13.96 8.41
CA MET A 156 -13.71 -14.04 8.46
C MET A 156 -14.31 -13.94 7.06
N PRO A 157 -15.52 -14.47 6.82
CA PRO A 157 -16.19 -14.32 5.54
C PRO A 157 -16.37 -12.84 5.16
N PHE A 158 -15.97 -12.49 3.95
CA PHE A 158 -16.18 -11.16 3.38
C PHE A 158 -16.19 -11.26 1.85
N GLU A 159 -17.30 -10.88 1.22
CA GLU A 159 -17.43 -10.93 -0.23
C GLU A 159 -17.33 -9.53 -0.86
N LEU A 160 -16.41 -9.39 -1.80
CA LEU A 160 -16.26 -8.22 -2.66
C LEU A 160 -17.48 -8.07 -3.58
N LYS A 161 -18.13 -6.90 -3.52
CA LYS A 161 -18.96 -6.37 -4.61
C LYS A 161 -18.08 -5.90 -5.78
N GLU A 162 -18.42 -6.35 -6.98
CA GLU A 162 -17.65 -6.07 -8.19
C GLU A 162 -17.63 -4.57 -8.51
N ASN A 163 -16.45 -4.05 -8.88
CA ASN A 163 -16.23 -2.64 -9.25
C ASN A 163 -16.72 -1.64 -8.19
N ALA A 164 -16.78 -2.03 -6.92
CA ALA A 164 -17.10 -1.14 -5.82
C ALA A 164 -15.83 -0.65 -5.12
N TRP A 165 -15.81 0.64 -4.78
CA TRP A 165 -14.75 1.23 -3.97
C TRP A 165 -14.94 0.85 -2.50
N TYR A 166 -13.90 0.28 -1.90
CA TYR A 166 -13.84 -0.02 -0.47
C TYR A 166 -12.81 0.86 0.21
N ARG A 167 -13.16 1.38 1.38
CA ARG A 167 -12.20 2.00 2.29
C ARG A 167 -11.67 0.95 3.25
N PHE A 168 -10.35 0.84 3.30
CA PHE A 168 -9.63 0.03 4.26
C PHE A 168 -9.08 0.94 5.35
N ARG A 169 -9.11 0.47 6.60
CA ARG A 169 -8.47 1.11 7.74
C ARG A 169 -7.79 0.06 8.59
N LEU A 170 -6.48 0.18 8.78
CA LEU A 170 -5.68 -0.70 9.63
C LEU A 170 -4.93 0.11 10.67
N ARG A 171 -5.30 -0.07 11.94
CA ARG A 171 -4.72 0.59 13.11
C ARG A 171 -3.90 -0.43 13.92
N VAL A 172 -2.64 -0.09 14.21
CA VAL A 172 -1.75 -0.88 15.07
C VAL A 172 -1.47 -0.08 16.34
N GLU A 173 -1.87 -0.62 17.48
CA GLU A 173 -1.74 -0.02 18.82
C GLU A 173 -0.65 -0.75 19.62
N PRO A 174 0.58 -0.23 19.75
CA PRO A 174 1.50 -0.77 20.75
C PRO A 174 0.92 -0.60 22.16
N ALA A 175 0.92 -1.68 22.95
CA ALA A 175 0.39 -1.74 24.31
C ALA A 175 1.36 -2.53 25.22
N GLY A 176 2.40 -1.83 25.71
CA GLY A 176 3.46 -2.47 26.51
C GLY A 176 4.25 -3.48 25.68
N SER A 177 4.26 -4.75 26.10
CA SER A 177 4.92 -5.85 25.38
C SER A 177 4.04 -6.49 24.29
N LYS A 178 2.81 -5.98 24.10
CA LYS A 178 1.83 -6.50 23.13
C LYS A 178 1.44 -5.42 22.13
N ALA A 179 0.72 -5.79 21.08
CA ALA A 179 -0.01 -4.81 20.26
C ALA A 179 -1.44 -5.27 19.97
N LEU A 180 -2.37 -4.32 19.93
CA LEU A 180 -3.73 -4.54 19.44
C LEU A 180 -3.81 -4.06 17.99
N VAL A 181 -4.12 -4.98 17.08
CA VAL A 181 -4.21 -4.72 15.64
C VAL A 181 -5.65 -4.83 15.19
N ARG A 182 -6.16 -3.77 14.57
CA ARG A 182 -7.58 -3.63 14.28
C ARG A 182 -7.81 -3.16 12.84
N GLY A 183 -8.69 -3.87 12.15
CA GLY A 183 -9.02 -3.64 10.75
C GLY A 183 -10.51 -3.32 10.56
N LYS A 184 -10.79 -2.35 9.69
CA LYS A 184 -12.13 -2.09 9.15
C LYS A 184 -12.07 -2.09 7.63
N VAL A 185 -13.12 -2.63 7.02
CA VAL A 185 -13.34 -2.55 5.58
C VAL A 185 -14.83 -2.29 5.33
N TRP A 186 -15.14 -1.25 4.56
CA TRP A 186 -16.51 -0.86 4.23
C TRP A 186 -16.56 -0.22 2.84
N LEU A 187 -17.75 -0.08 2.27
CA LEU A 187 -17.90 0.65 1.01
C LEU A 187 -17.55 2.12 1.23
N ARG A 188 -16.70 2.67 0.36
CA ARG A 188 -16.14 4.03 0.52
C ARG A 188 -17.22 5.09 0.73
N ASP A 189 -18.34 4.96 0.03
CA ASP A 189 -19.43 5.93 0.01
C ASP A 189 -20.49 5.67 1.11
N GLU A 190 -20.27 4.66 1.95
CA GLU A 190 -21.06 4.39 3.16
C GLU A 190 -20.38 4.98 4.41
N ALA A 191 -21.16 5.17 5.49
CA ALA A 191 -20.63 5.66 6.75
C ALA A 191 -19.61 4.67 7.35
N GLU A 192 -18.55 5.19 7.98
CA GLU A 192 -17.59 4.34 8.69
C GLU A 192 -18.31 3.51 9.77
N PRO A 193 -18.13 2.18 9.80
CA PRO A 193 -18.67 1.34 10.86
C PRO A 193 -18.17 1.77 12.24
N LYS A 194 -19.05 1.76 13.24
CA LYS A 194 -18.67 2.07 14.63
C LYS A 194 -17.68 1.02 15.16
N ASP A 195 -18.01 -0.25 14.96
CA ASP A 195 -17.23 -1.39 15.43
C ASP A 195 -16.10 -1.76 14.46
N TRP A 196 -15.04 -2.38 14.99
CA TRP A 196 -13.98 -2.95 14.17
C TRP A 196 -14.47 -4.23 13.49
N THR A 197 -14.16 -4.38 12.20
CA THR A 197 -14.55 -5.58 11.45
C THR A 197 -13.77 -6.80 11.94
N ILE A 198 -12.47 -6.64 12.17
CA ILE A 198 -11.57 -7.70 12.60
C ILE A 198 -10.49 -7.17 13.54
N GLU A 199 -10.21 -7.92 14.61
CA GLU A 199 -9.23 -7.55 15.64
C GLU A 199 -8.39 -8.77 16.05
N ILE A 200 -7.12 -8.53 16.32
CA ILE A 200 -6.16 -9.52 16.83
C ILE A 200 -5.18 -8.88 17.83
N GLU A 201 -4.82 -9.61 18.88
CA GLU A 201 -3.78 -9.20 19.83
C GLU A 201 -2.49 -9.95 19.50
N ASP A 202 -1.39 -9.21 19.34
CA ASP A 202 -0.04 -9.76 19.14
C ASP A 202 0.75 -9.77 20.43
N PRO A 203 1.15 -10.94 20.97
CA PRO A 203 1.99 -11.03 22.15
C PRO A 203 3.47 -10.67 21.90
N CYS A 204 3.90 -10.56 20.64
CA CYS A 204 5.27 -10.21 20.25
C CYS A 204 5.22 -9.28 19.02
N PRO A 205 4.86 -7.99 19.24
CA PRO A 205 4.52 -7.08 18.17
C PRO A 205 5.75 -6.58 17.41
N ASN A 206 5.52 -6.17 16.16
CA ASN A 206 6.53 -5.46 15.39
C ASN A 206 6.64 -4.00 15.90
N PRO A 207 7.82 -3.53 16.34
CA PRO A 207 7.98 -2.16 16.84
C PRO A 207 7.99 -1.11 15.72
N GLU A 208 8.23 -1.53 14.48
CA GLU A 208 8.31 -0.66 13.31
C GLU A 208 7.90 -1.39 12.02
N GLY A 209 7.54 -0.60 11.02
CA GLY A 209 7.36 -1.07 9.65
C GLY A 209 6.99 0.08 8.73
N SER A 210 6.93 -0.20 7.43
CA SER A 210 6.53 0.81 6.46
C SER A 210 5.03 0.70 6.17
N PRO A 211 4.27 1.80 6.15
CA PRO A 211 2.91 1.84 5.62
C PRO A 211 2.91 1.54 4.12
N GLY A 212 1.93 0.77 3.67
CA GLY A 212 1.91 0.31 2.29
C GLY A 212 0.60 -0.28 1.81
N ILE A 213 0.64 -0.78 0.58
CA ILE A 213 -0.47 -1.40 -0.14
C ILE A 213 -0.05 -2.79 -0.60
N PHE A 214 -0.95 -3.74 -0.43
CA PHE A 214 -0.84 -5.08 -0.96
C PHE A 214 -1.85 -5.28 -2.09
N VAL A 215 -1.39 -5.84 -3.22
CA VAL A 215 -2.28 -6.34 -4.27
C VAL A 215 -1.74 -7.64 -4.86
N TYR A 216 -2.62 -8.60 -5.11
CA TYR A 216 -2.35 -9.73 -5.98
C TYR A 216 -3.41 -9.83 -7.08
N SER A 217 -2.97 -9.68 -8.32
CA SER A 217 -3.81 -9.75 -9.51
C SER A 217 -4.10 -11.20 -9.87
N ASN A 218 -5.10 -11.80 -9.22
CA ASN A 218 -5.51 -13.17 -9.51
C ASN A 218 -5.90 -13.32 -10.99
N GLY A 219 -5.58 -14.49 -11.54
CA GLY A 219 -5.92 -14.84 -12.92
C GLY A 219 -4.96 -14.29 -13.98
N THR A 220 -3.94 -13.50 -13.62
CA THR A 220 -2.86 -13.15 -14.55
C THR A 220 -2.01 -14.39 -14.85
N THR A 221 -1.69 -14.58 -16.13
CA THR A 221 -0.85 -15.67 -16.63
C THR A 221 -0.06 -15.18 -17.85
N ASP A 222 0.79 -16.03 -18.41
CA ASP A 222 1.50 -15.70 -19.66
C ASP A 222 0.55 -15.43 -20.84
N LYS A 223 -0.70 -15.91 -20.76
CA LYS A 223 -1.67 -15.89 -21.87
C LYS A 223 -2.90 -15.03 -21.61
N SER A 224 -3.11 -14.56 -20.39
CA SER A 224 -4.35 -13.88 -20.00
C SER A 224 -4.10 -12.83 -18.95
N ASP A 225 -4.75 -11.68 -19.14
CA ASP A 225 -4.76 -10.60 -18.18
C ASP A 225 -5.56 -11.02 -16.94
N GLY A 226 -5.18 -10.48 -15.78
CA GLY A 226 -5.82 -10.74 -14.50
C GLY A 226 -6.66 -9.57 -14.03
N ALA A 227 -7.10 -9.65 -12.77
CA ALA A 227 -7.83 -8.58 -12.14
C ALA A 227 -6.90 -7.40 -11.80
N GLU A 228 -7.30 -6.22 -12.24
CA GLU A 228 -6.65 -4.95 -11.91
C GLU A 228 -7.20 -4.42 -10.58
N VAL A 229 -6.44 -3.52 -9.96
CA VAL A 229 -6.88 -2.81 -8.76
C VAL A 229 -6.55 -1.34 -8.91
N TYR A 230 -7.52 -0.48 -8.63
CA TYR A 230 -7.35 0.96 -8.52
C TYR A 230 -7.22 1.33 -7.04
N ILE A 231 -6.27 2.22 -6.73
CA ILE A 231 -5.98 2.70 -5.39
C ILE A 231 -6.04 4.22 -5.38
N ASP A 232 -6.70 4.78 -4.36
CA ASP A 232 -6.85 6.21 -4.16
C ASP A 232 -6.85 6.56 -2.65
N ASN A 233 -6.71 7.85 -2.32
CA ASN A 233 -6.81 8.41 -0.96
C ASN A 233 -5.98 7.67 0.09
N PHE A 234 -4.71 7.35 -0.22
CA PHE A 234 -3.82 6.70 0.73
C PHE A 234 -3.44 7.66 1.85
N ARG A 235 -3.67 7.25 3.10
CA ARG A 235 -3.40 8.07 4.29
C ARG A 235 -2.64 7.29 5.34
N VAL A 236 -1.76 8.00 6.03
CA VAL A 236 -1.09 7.48 7.21
C VAL A 236 -1.20 8.50 8.33
N LEU A 237 -1.86 8.10 9.41
CA LEU A 237 -2.24 8.98 10.52
C LEU A 237 -1.53 8.52 11.79
N VAL A 238 -1.08 9.46 12.62
CA VAL A 238 -0.61 9.14 13.97
C VAL A 238 -1.82 8.67 14.80
N ASN A 239 -1.67 7.60 15.57
CA ASN A 239 -2.74 7.18 16.46
C ASN A 239 -2.92 8.23 17.56
N GLN A 240 -4.19 8.55 17.85
CA GLN A 240 -4.59 9.33 19.02
C GLN A 240 -4.85 8.40 20.20
#